data_AF-A0AA96PFY8-F1
#
_entry.id   AF-A0AA96PFY8-F1
#
_cell.length_a   1.000
_cell.length_b   1.000
_cell.length_c   1.000
_cell.angle_alpha   90.00
_cell.angle_beta   90.00
_cell.angle_gamma   90.00
#
_symmetry.space_group_name_H-M   'P 1'
#
loop_
_entity.id
_entity.type
_entity.pdbx_description
1 polymer ?
#
loop_
_entity_poly.entity_id
_entity_poly.type
_entity_poly.pdbx_seq_one_letter_code
_entity_poly.pdbx_strand_id
1 'polypeptide(L)'
;MSKSSEKFTKDRPYAKPEAAAARLLEIAKTLRIDDGLMPIGEWNSTFIWKDKASVAEYTLGRDKLIADGIIKMHECGGFLMWVEPGADGQLPGTNPPQDV
;
A
#
# COMPACT_ATOMS: atom_id res chain seq x y z
N MET A 1 45.42 9.02 -0.04
CA MET A 1 44.23 8.73 0.80
C MET A 1 43.32 9.95 0.62
N SER A 2 42.10 9.88 0.09
CA SER A 2 41.05 8.89 0.28
C SER A 2 40.07 8.97 -0.90
N LYS A 3 39.75 7.83 -1.53
CA LYS A 3 38.59 7.73 -2.42
C LYS A 3 37.36 7.57 -1.52
N SER A 4 36.66 8.67 -1.28
CA SER A 4 35.31 8.62 -0.74
C SER A 4 34.48 7.74 -1.67
N SER A 5 33.96 6.63 -1.14
CA SER A 5 33.06 5.75 -1.86
C SER A 5 31.77 6.52 -2.15
N GLU A 6 31.72 7.22 -3.28
CA GLU A 6 30.49 7.57 -3.97
C GLU A 6 29.82 6.26 -4.38
N LYS A 7 29.06 5.70 -3.44
CA LYS A 7 28.07 4.68 -3.72
C LYS A 7 27.11 5.36 -4.68
N PHE A 8 27.17 4.99 -5.97
CA PHE A 8 26.19 5.32 -7.00
C PHE A 8 24.81 4.81 -6.56
N THR A 9 24.22 5.51 -5.61
CA THR A 9 22.85 5.30 -5.20
C THR A 9 22.07 6.09 -6.23
N LYS A 10 21.78 5.47 -7.37
CA LYS A 10 20.74 5.97 -8.29
C LYS A 10 19.62 6.47 -7.39
N ASP A 11 19.33 7.77 -7.46
CA ASP A 11 18.27 8.42 -6.68
C ASP A 11 17.02 7.58 -6.90
N ARG A 12 16.72 6.70 -5.93
CA ARG A 12 15.61 5.77 -6.09
C ARG A 12 14.38 6.60 -5.77
N PRO A 13 13.47 6.81 -6.73
CA PRO A 13 12.35 7.73 -6.55
C PRO A 13 11.45 7.34 -5.37
N TYR A 14 11.51 6.08 -4.93
CA TYR A 14 10.72 5.53 -3.84
C TYR A 14 11.55 5.15 -2.60
N ALA A 15 12.81 5.61 -2.49
CA ALA A 15 13.62 5.41 -1.28
C ALA A 15 13.02 6.10 -0.05
N LYS A 16 12.21 7.15 -0.26
CA LYS A 16 11.47 7.82 0.83
C LYS A 16 10.12 7.12 1.03
N PRO A 17 9.76 6.77 2.29
CA PRO A 17 8.50 6.10 2.57
C PRO A 17 7.29 6.92 2.12
N GLU A 18 7.35 8.25 2.19
CA GLU A 18 6.29 9.16 1.72
C GLU A 18 6.10 9.08 0.19
N ALA A 19 7.20 9.04 -0.58
CA ALA A 19 7.14 8.94 -2.03
C ALA A 19 6.60 7.56 -2.48
N ALA A 20 7.05 6.50 -1.81
CA ALA A 20 6.53 5.15 -2.02
C ALA A 20 5.03 5.07 -1.68
N ALA A 21 4.63 5.58 -0.51
CA ALA A 21 3.24 5.60 -0.06
C ALA A 21 2.33 6.38 -1.03
N ALA A 22 2.74 7.57 -1.45
CA ALA A 22 1.98 8.37 -2.41
C ALA A 22 1.78 7.64 -3.73
N ARG A 23 2.84 7.00 -4.26
CA ARG A 23 2.72 6.24 -5.51
C ARG A 23 1.84 5.00 -5.36
N LEU A 24 2.00 4.28 -4.25
CA LEU A 24 1.16 3.13 -3.94
C LEU A 24 -0.32 3.53 -3.78
N LEU A 25 -0.60 4.67 -3.17
CA LEU A 25 -1.95 5.24 -3.07
C LEU A 25 -2.54 5.54 -4.46
N GLU A 26 -1.75 6.11 -5.36
CA GLU A 26 -2.16 6.37 -6.74
C GLU A 26 -2.50 5.07 -7.47
N ILE A 27 -1.67 4.04 -7.34
CA ILE A 27 -1.95 2.71 -7.91
C ILE A 27 -3.24 2.15 -7.31
N ALA A 28 -3.39 2.20 -5.99
CA ALA A 28 -4.55 1.70 -5.26
C ALA A 28 -5.87 2.32 -5.76
N LYS A 29 -5.89 3.61 -6.11
CA LYS A 29 -7.05 4.28 -6.71
C LYS A 29 -7.39 3.79 -8.13
N THR A 30 -6.41 3.26 -8.85
CA THR A 30 -6.61 2.71 -10.21
C THR A 30 -7.00 1.25 -10.23
N LEU A 31 -6.80 0.54 -9.12
CA LEU A 31 -7.17 -0.87 -9.02
C LEU A 31 -8.69 -1.00 -8.96
N ARG A 32 -9.17 -2.09 -9.56
CA ARG A 32 -10.55 -2.51 -9.37
C ARG A 32 -10.69 -3.00 -7.93
N ILE A 33 -11.62 -2.39 -7.20
CA ILE A 33 -11.95 -2.78 -5.83
C ILE A 33 -13.27 -3.51 -5.88
N ASP A 34 -13.26 -4.77 -5.47
CA ASP A 34 -14.46 -5.59 -5.30
C ASP A 34 -14.73 -5.71 -3.80
N ASP A 35 -15.90 -5.24 -3.35
CA ASP A 35 -16.34 -5.29 -1.96
C ASP A 35 -15.37 -4.65 -0.95
N GLY A 36 -14.69 -3.57 -1.34
CA GLY A 36 -13.67 -2.93 -0.49
C GLY A 36 -12.34 -3.68 -0.40
N LEU A 37 -12.20 -4.82 -1.09
CA LEU A 37 -11.00 -5.65 -1.11
C LEU A 37 -10.14 -5.30 -2.31
N MET A 38 -8.95 -4.79 -2.03
CA MET A 38 -7.91 -4.49 -3.01
C MET A 38 -6.92 -5.66 -3.09
N PRO A 39 -6.68 -6.24 -4.28
CA PRO A 39 -5.76 -7.35 -4.43
C PRO A 39 -4.31 -6.91 -4.26
N ILE A 40 -3.63 -7.45 -3.24
CA ILE A 40 -2.20 -7.16 -3.00
C ILE A 40 -1.35 -7.57 -4.20
N GLY A 41 -1.73 -8.65 -4.89
CA GLY A 41 -1.04 -9.16 -6.07
C GLY A 41 -0.90 -8.11 -7.17
N GLU A 42 -2.00 -7.47 -7.56
CA GLU A 42 -2.02 -6.48 -8.63
C GLU A 42 -1.39 -5.15 -8.19
N TRP A 43 -1.58 -4.78 -6.92
CA TRP A 43 -0.96 -3.61 -6.31
C TRP A 43 0.57 -3.70 -6.31
N ASN A 44 1.12 -4.79 -5.76
CA ASN A 44 2.56 -5.02 -5.73
C ASN A 44 3.13 -5.18 -7.13
N SER A 45 2.40 -5.86 -8.03
CA SER A 45 2.88 -6.12 -9.38
C SER A 45 2.98 -4.84 -10.18
N THR A 46 1.99 -3.94 -10.04
CA THR A 46 2.04 -2.64 -10.70
C THR A 46 3.24 -1.82 -10.23
N PHE A 47 3.48 -1.77 -8.92
CA PHE A 47 4.59 -1.00 -8.35
C PHE A 47 5.97 -1.58 -8.68
N ILE A 48 6.13 -2.90 -8.68
CA ILE A 48 7.43 -3.54 -8.97
C ILE A 48 7.69 -3.58 -10.48
N TRP A 49 6.70 -3.97 -11.29
CA TRP A 49 6.92 -4.21 -12.72
C TRP A 49 6.78 -2.96 -13.59
N LYS A 50 5.79 -2.08 -13.31
CA LYS A 50 5.61 -0.83 -14.06
C LYS A 50 6.53 0.27 -13.57
N ASP A 51 6.57 0.47 -12.25
CA ASP A 51 7.36 1.54 -11.63
C ASP A 51 8.82 1.15 -11.36
N LYS A 52 9.21 -0.11 -11.65
CA LYS A 52 10.57 -0.64 -11.45
C LYS A 52 11.10 -0.46 -10.03
N ALA A 53 10.19 -0.38 -9.06
CA ALA A 53 10.53 -0.26 -7.66
C ALA A 53 10.94 -1.61 -7.05
N SER A 54 11.58 -1.58 -5.90
CA SER A 54 11.93 -2.80 -5.16
C SER A 54 10.88 -3.19 -4.13
N VAL A 55 10.88 -4.47 -3.76
CA VAL A 55 10.02 -5.00 -2.68
C VAL A 55 10.25 -4.26 -1.36
N ALA A 56 11.48 -3.81 -1.08
CA ALA A 56 11.77 -3.03 0.11
C ALA A 56 11.05 -1.66 0.11
N GLU A 57 11.03 -0.99 -1.05
CA GLU A 57 10.31 0.29 -1.22
C GLU A 57 8.81 0.11 -1.13
N TYR A 58 8.29 -1.00 -1.66
CA TYR A 58 6.89 -1.39 -1.52
C TYR A 58 6.51 -1.56 -0.04
N THR A 59 7.31 -2.31 0.71
CA THR A 59 7.07 -2.53 2.14
C THR A 59 7.09 -1.22 2.91
N LEU A 60 8.06 -0.34 2.63
CA LEU A 60 8.15 0.99 3.25
C LEU A 60 6.90 1.85 3.01
N GLY A 61 6.43 1.91 1.76
CA GLY A 61 5.24 2.68 1.42
C GLY A 61 3.96 2.07 1.99
N ARG A 62 3.84 0.74 1.97
CA ARG A 62 2.71 0.01 2.57
C ARG A 62 2.62 0.25 4.08
N ASP A 63 3.73 0.05 4.80
CA ASP A 63 3.77 0.26 6.25
C ASP A 63 3.45 1.71 6.61
N LYS A 64 3.89 2.68 5.78
CA LYS A 64 3.52 4.09 5.95
C LYS A 64 2.01 4.31 5.78
N LEU A 65 1.39 3.77 4.74
CA LEU A 65 -0.06 3.88 4.53
C LEU A 65 -0.89 3.22 5.64
N ILE A 66 -0.40 2.12 6.21
CA ILE A 66 -1.01 1.48 7.38
C ILE A 66 -0.85 2.37 8.62
N ALA A 67 0.34 2.92 8.85
CA ALA A 67 0.63 3.80 9.98
C ALA A 67 -0.15 5.12 9.92
N ASP A 68 -0.40 5.66 8.72
CA ASP A 68 -1.27 6.82 8.49
C ASP A 68 -2.76 6.48 8.61
N GLY A 69 -3.11 5.20 8.82
CA GLY A 69 -4.49 4.75 8.92
C GLY A 69 -5.28 4.97 7.63
N ILE A 70 -4.62 4.85 6.47
CA ILE A 70 -5.25 4.97 5.15
C ILE A 70 -5.74 3.60 4.67
N ILE A 71 -4.95 2.55 4.92
CA ILE A 71 -5.26 1.18 4.54
C ILE A 71 -5.04 0.23 5.71
N LYS A 72 -5.73 -0.92 5.69
CA LYS A 72 -5.55 -2.04 6.62
C LYS A 72 -5.36 -3.34 5.85
N MET A 73 -4.57 -4.27 6.42
CA MET A 73 -4.41 -5.61 5.85
C MET A 73 -5.60 -6.49 6.23
N HIS A 74 -6.18 -7.18 5.25
CA HIS A 74 -7.21 -8.16 5.49
C HIS A 74 -6.63 -9.40 6.19
N GLU A 75 -7.42 -10.09 7.01
CA GLU A 75 -7.00 -11.26 7.79
C GLU A 75 -6.43 -12.40 6.92
N CYS A 76 -6.98 -12.59 5.72
CA CYS A 76 -6.47 -13.56 4.74
C CYS A 76 -5.07 -13.22 4.17
N GLY A 77 -4.51 -12.04 4.45
CA GLY A 77 -3.17 -11.64 4.01
C GLY A 77 -2.98 -11.40 2.51
N GLY A 78 -4.01 -11.66 1.68
CA GLY A 78 -4.00 -11.46 0.22
C GLY A 78 -4.65 -10.16 -0.25
N PHE A 79 -5.36 -9.46 0.64
CA PHE A 79 -6.14 -8.27 0.31
C PHE A 79 -5.85 -7.12 1.27
N LEU A 80 -6.03 -5.89 0.77
CA LEU A 80 -6.01 -4.66 1.55
C LEU A 80 -7.39 -4.03 1.53
N MET A 81 -7.74 -3.30 2.57
CA MET A 81 -8.96 -2.51 2.65
C MET A 81 -8.62 -1.06 2.92
N TRP A 82 -9.44 -0.15 2.42
CA TRP A 82 -9.40 1.25 2.85
C TRP A 82 -9.89 1.36 4.29
N VAL A 83 -9.28 2.27 5.04
CA VAL A 83 -9.80 2.69 6.34
C VAL A 83 -10.70 3.88 6.07
N GLU A 84 -12.00 3.70 6.26
CA GLU A 84 -12.95 4.80 6.12
C GLU A 84 -12.87 5.70 7.37
N PRO A 85 -12.80 7.03 7.21
CA PRO A 85 -12.84 7.95 8.34
C PRO A 85 -14.21 7.83 9.03
N GLY A 86 -14.21 7.28 10.25
CA GLY A 86 -15.41 7.03 11.06
C GLY A 86 -15.85 5.57 11.13
N ALA A 87 -15.21 4.65 10.40
CA ALA A 87 -15.40 3.22 10.58
C ALA A 87 -14.53 2.72 11.74
N ASP A 88 -15.01 2.92 12.97
CA ASP A 88 -14.58 2.12 14.12
C ASP A 88 -14.81 0.63 13.79
N GLY A 89 -13.80 -0.03 13.24
CA GLY A 89 -13.68 -1.49 13.17
C GLY A 89 -14.67 -2.26 12.31
N GLN A 90 -15.68 -1.64 11.67
CA GLN A 90 -16.66 -2.39 10.89
C GLN A 90 -16.09 -2.76 9.51
N LEU A 91 -15.94 -4.06 9.26
CA LEU A 91 -15.68 -4.61 7.93
C LEU A 91 -16.93 -4.38 7.06
N PRO A 92 -16.82 -3.86 5.83
CA PRO A 92 -17.90 -3.99 4.86
C PRO A 92 -18.07 -5.50 4.60
N GLY A 93 -19.14 -6.09 5.13
CA GLY A 93 -19.36 -7.55 5.12
C GLY A 93 -20.03 -8.09 6.38
N THR A 94 -20.04 -7.34 7.48
CA THR A 94 -20.81 -7.68 8.69
C THR A 94 -21.86 -6.62 8.97
N ASN A 95 -22.83 -6.48 8.06
CA ASN A 95 -24.12 -5.93 8.47
C ASN A 95 -24.71 -6.91 9.51
N PRO A 96 -25.01 -6.50 10.75
CA PRO A 96 -25.92 -7.30 11.56
C PRO A 96 -27.24 -7.42 10.77
N PRO A 97 -27.93 -8.58 10.80
CA PRO A 97 -29.24 -8.70 10.18
C PRO A 97 -30.09 -7.52 10.67
N GLN A 98 -30.56 -6.70 9.74
CA GLN A 98 -31.55 -5.68 10.04
C GLN A 98 -32.80 -6.47 10.44
N ASP A 99 -33.01 -6.59 11.74
CA ASP A 99 -34.23 -7.14 12.31
C ASP A 99 -35.39 -6.26 11.83
N VAL A 100 -36.29 -6.86 11.04
CA VAL A 100 -37.54 -6.27 10.55
C VAL A 100 -38.71 -6.75 11.38
#